data_AF-F2IDD5-F1
#
_entry.id   AF-F2IDD5-F1
#
_cell.length_a   1.000
_cell.length_b   1.000
_cell.length_c   1.000
_cell.angle_alpha   90.00
_cell.angle_beta   90.00
_cell.angle_gamma   90.00
#
_symmetry.space_group_name_H-M   'P 1'
#
loop_
_entity.id
_entity.type
_entity.pdbx_description
1 polymer ?
#
loop_
_entity_poly.entity_id
_entity_poly.type
_entity_poly.pdbx_seq_one_letter_code
_entity_poly.pdbx_strand_id
1 'polypeptide(L)'
;MKKYFTFFGLFALAALGTLHAQQNSALGSDFQSIRKEMVAWDAVRGEWLASSMEAMADKKPTPDRNFPEEYTPAEMFNAMPTATQEKVRGQIQRSTTNSDSISRTKWNRLNSFTSRTPNCKPVMGRTYGDPHLKSFDGATYSFQTVGEFTLVKSGSGNMNVQVRQRNQSDDFSLNTAVAMNVGGDRVCFYANEKPDGNNSTPLRIGGEPIYVEGENYYLEHGGTISRSSKNDYVVTWPTGERVKLDASQTGGMGFYNIAVEIYPCADNFDGILGNANGRSSDDFDVRNTQGGIASSNWNMGVFGSTNQRDQVLEKEYLAFLAKDFARQYRISPEESLFDYGFNQSTFAFTDESFPRVHRTLGDLNDDDRRRAQRECERRGFTGYDLSACVYDNGFLRIEPTPKPTIPNRTTGRQLDPVRTPSPNRNPGQKPFRERYPTPIVEEPKVRNTSPIETEKPVVREPIKPIPQDPGAVSNPGTRPVSTTGRGTVKPVEEKVNVPIKEPQVTKPERTEPIRNEPVKEPEIKRPERTEPIRKEPVISEPIRTQPIRTEPIRTEPVRAQPERTIPIRTEPVKSEPRYTPPPSNPVPKPVQRPASTPVSTPVTTPSKPITTPIRRGG
;
A
#
# COMPACT_ATOMS: atom_id res chain seq x y z
N MET A 1 -29.91 -82.38 19.39
CA MET A 1 -30.83 -81.98 18.30
C MET A 1 -30.12 -80.97 17.39
N LYS A 2 -30.63 -80.75 16.18
CA LYS A 2 -30.13 -79.80 15.14
C LYS A 2 -30.11 -78.35 15.70
N LYS A 3 -29.38 -77.33 15.19
CA LYS A 3 -29.00 -77.00 13.79
C LYS A 3 -27.71 -76.14 13.71
N TYR A 4 -27.15 -76.09 12.50
CA TYR A 4 -26.16 -75.13 11.97
C TYR A 4 -26.49 -73.64 12.20
N PHE A 5 -25.46 -72.80 12.21
CA PHE A 5 -25.34 -71.70 11.22
C PHE A 5 -23.86 -71.40 10.87
N THR A 6 -23.64 -71.00 9.63
CA THR A 6 -22.34 -70.93 8.94
C THR A 6 -21.85 -69.50 8.71
N PHE A 7 -20.53 -69.33 8.71
CA PHE A 7 -19.74 -68.52 7.77
C PHE A 7 -20.37 -67.22 7.22
N PHE A 8 -19.98 -66.06 7.77
CA PHE A 8 -19.74 -64.83 7.01
C PHE A 8 -18.84 -63.88 7.82
N GLY A 9 -17.58 -63.74 7.42
CA GLY A 9 -16.57 -63.01 8.19
C GLY A 9 -15.36 -62.60 7.35
N LEU A 10 -15.60 -62.19 6.10
CA LEU A 10 -14.53 -61.89 5.14
C LEU A 10 -14.94 -60.82 4.12
N PHE A 11 -15.55 -59.72 4.57
CA PHE A 11 -15.74 -58.48 3.79
C PHE A 11 -15.98 -57.28 4.72
N ALA A 12 -14.92 -56.78 5.37
CA ALA A 12 -14.96 -55.58 6.22
C ALA A 12 -13.61 -54.82 6.23
N LEU A 13 -12.89 -54.82 5.10
CA LEU A 13 -11.56 -54.22 4.95
C LEU A 13 -11.46 -53.39 3.67
N ALA A 14 -12.48 -52.56 3.41
CA ALA A 14 -12.55 -51.65 2.26
C ALA A 14 -13.50 -50.44 2.51
N ALA A 15 -13.42 -49.79 3.69
CA ALA A 15 -14.32 -48.67 4.02
C ALA A 15 -13.78 -47.64 5.04
N LEU A 16 -12.46 -47.55 5.26
CA LEU A 16 -11.84 -46.60 6.22
C LEU A 16 -10.90 -45.60 5.51
N GLY A 17 -11.32 -45.12 4.35
CA GLY A 17 -10.50 -44.29 3.45
C GLY A 17 -11.11 -42.94 3.04
N THR A 18 -12.17 -42.44 3.69
CA THR A 18 -12.73 -41.09 3.44
C THR A 18 -13.49 -40.54 4.67
N LEU A 19 -12.77 -40.21 5.74
CA LEU A 19 -13.28 -39.32 6.81
C LEU A 19 -12.26 -38.22 7.12
N HIS A 20 -11.76 -37.57 6.06
CA HIS A 20 -11.16 -36.25 6.20
C HIS A 20 -12.27 -35.24 6.51
N ALA A 21 -11.97 -34.27 7.37
CA ALA A 21 -12.94 -33.32 7.90
C ALA A 21 -13.62 -32.52 6.78
N GLN A 22 -14.82 -32.96 6.41
CA GLN A 22 -15.76 -32.19 5.61
C GLN A 22 -16.37 -31.09 6.50
N GLN A 23 -15.54 -30.15 6.97
CA GLN A 23 -16.04 -28.80 7.21
C GLN A 23 -16.65 -28.35 5.90
N ASN A 24 -17.93 -27.96 5.93
CA ASN A 24 -18.68 -27.56 4.75
C ASN A 24 -18.09 -26.30 4.11
N SER A 25 -17.04 -26.44 3.29
CA SER A 25 -16.63 -25.38 2.38
C SER A 25 -17.73 -25.28 1.32
N ALA A 26 -18.43 -24.16 1.29
CA ALA A 26 -19.59 -23.94 0.40
C ALA A 26 -19.19 -23.79 -1.08
N LEU A 27 -18.00 -24.26 -1.46
CA LEU A 27 -17.56 -24.44 -2.84
C LEU A 27 -17.79 -25.90 -3.30
N GLY A 28 -18.00 -26.84 -2.38
CA GLY A 28 -18.45 -28.20 -2.68
C GLY A 28 -17.43 -29.07 -3.45
N SER A 29 -17.95 -30.08 -4.15
CA SER A 29 -17.14 -31.07 -4.90
C SER A 29 -16.32 -30.48 -6.04
N ASP A 30 -16.79 -29.40 -6.65
CA ASP A 30 -16.13 -28.75 -7.78
C ASP A 30 -14.75 -28.22 -7.38
N PHE A 31 -14.64 -27.64 -6.18
CA PHE A 31 -13.35 -27.16 -5.68
C PHE A 31 -12.33 -28.28 -5.46
N GLN A 32 -12.77 -29.51 -5.17
CA GLN A 32 -11.87 -30.65 -5.06
C GLN A 32 -11.25 -31.03 -6.42
N SER A 33 -11.90 -30.71 -7.54
CA SER A 33 -11.31 -30.85 -8.87
C SER A 33 -10.26 -29.77 -9.15
N ILE A 34 -10.54 -28.53 -8.73
CA ILE A 34 -9.63 -27.38 -8.82
C ILE A 34 -8.36 -27.62 -7.98
N ARG A 35 -8.53 -28.10 -6.74
CA ARG A 35 -7.46 -28.50 -5.83
C ARG A 35 -6.56 -29.57 -6.45
N LYS A 36 -7.14 -30.60 -7.09
CA LYS A 36 -6.37 -31.67 -7.76
C LYS A 36 -5.48 -31.13 -8.88
N GLU A 37 -5.95 -30.19 -9.71
CA GLU A 37 -5.13 -29.59 -10.78
C GLU A 37 -3.93 -28.81 -10.22
N MET A 38 -4.10 -28.08 -9.11
CA MET A 38 -3.00 -27.37 -8.45
C MET A 38 -2.02 -28.31 -7.74
N VAL A 39 -2.51 -29.31 -7.00
CA VAL A 39 -1.68 -30.31 -6.31
C VAL A 39 -0.91 -31.19 -7.31
N ALA A 40 -1.47 -31.45 -8.50
CA ALA A 40 -0.78 -32.17 -9.57
C ALA A 40 0.33 -31.34 -10.23
N TRP A 41 0.28 -30.00 -10.16
CA TRP A 41 1.38 -29.13 -10.56
C TRP A 41 2.50 -29.09 -9.51
N ASP A 42 2.15 -28.86 -8.25
CA ASP A 42 3.09 -28.90 -7.12
C ASP A 42 2.35 -29.36 -5.85
N ALA A 43 2.81 -30.47 -5.26
CA ALA A 43 2.13 -31.09 -4.13
C ALA A 43 2.12 -30.23 -2.85
N VAL A 44 3.08 -29.31 -2.70
CA VAL A 44 3.24 -28.46 -1.50
C VAL A 44 2.62 -27.08 -1.77
N ARG A 45 3.05 -26.41 -2.84
CA ARG A 45 2.60 -25.07 -3.22
C ARG A 45 1.15 -25.09 -3.72
N GLY A 46 0.74 -26.12 -4.45
CA GLY A 46 -0.61 -26.29 -4.95
C GLY A 46 -1.63 -26.57 -3.84
N GLU A 47 -1.25 -27.36 -2.83
CA GLU A 47 -2.09 -27.64 -1.65
C GLU A 47 -2.26 -26.37 -0.77
N TRP A 48 -1.18 -25.61 -0.59
CA TRP A 48 -1.25 -24.31 0.08
C TRP A 48 -2.08 -23.28 -0.70
N LEU A 49 -1.91 -23.19 -2.02
CA LEU A 49 -2.66 -22.26 -2.86
C LEU A 49 -4.15 -22.60 -2.88
N ALA A 50 -4.51 -23.88 -3.01
CA ALA A 50 -5.89 -24.36 -2.92
C ALA A 50 -6.53 -23.97 -1.57
N SER A 51 -5.84 -24.26 -0.47
CA SER A 51 -6.33 -23.93 0.88
C SER A 51 -6.40 -22.42 1.14
N SER A 52 -5.48 -21.64 0.57
CA SER A 52 -5.53 -20.17 0.60
C SER A 52 -6.71 -19.63 -0.20
N MET A 53 -7.03 -20.22 -1.36
CA MET A 53 -8.19 -19.86 -2.16
C MET A 53 -9.51 -20.13 -1.41
N GLU A 54 -9.68 -21.29 -0.75
CA GLU A 54 -10.87 -21.52 0.08
C GLU A 54 -10.97 -20.51 1.24
N ALA A 55 -9.84 -20.19 1.90
CA ALA A 55 -9.80 -19.19 2.97
C ALA A 55 -10.19 -17.78 2.46
N MET A 56 -9.64 -17.34 1.33
CA MET A 56 -9.99 -16.06 0.68
C MET A 56 -11.47 -16.01 0.27
N ALA A 57 -12.00 -17.10 -0.28
CA ALA A 57 -13.40 -17.20 -0.67
C ALA A 57 -14.34 -17.10 0.55
N ASP A 58 -13.92 -17.64 1.69
CA ASP A 58 -14.61 -17.60 2.98
C ASP A 58 -14.36 -16.33 3.82
N LYS A 59 -13.42 -15.44 3.42
CA LYS A 59 -12.90 -14.33 4.23
C LYS A 59 -12.33 -14.79 5.59
N LYS A 60 -11.45 -15.79 5.56
CA LYS A 60 -10.72 -16.35 6.70
C LYS A 60 -9.21 -16.15 6.54
N PRO A 61 -8.44 -16.21 7.64
CA PRO A 61 -6.98 -16.31 7.58
C PRO A 61 -6.51 -17.47 6.69
N THR A 62 -5.52 -17.19 5.84
CA THR A 62 -4.81 -18.15 4.99
C THR A 62 -3.91 -19.07 5.83
N PRO A 63 -3.59 -20.29 5.34
CA PRO A 63 -2.64 -21.16 6.02
C PRO A 63 -1.21 -20.60 5.98
N ASP A 64 -0.40 -20.95 6.99
CA ASP A 64 1.05 -20.69 7.02
C ASP A 64 1.72 -21.17 5.71
N ARG A 65 2.85 -20.57 5.32
CA ARG A 65 3.66 -21.10 4.21
C ARG A 65 4.63 -22.17 4.71
N ASN A 66 4.81 -23.20 3.89
CA ASN A 66 5.74 -24.31 4.14
C ASN A 66 6.73 -24.50 2.97
N PHE A 67 7.05 -23.41 2.26
CA PHE A 67 7.96 -23.34 1.12
C PHE A 67 8.72 -22.00 1.13
N PRO A 68 9.91 -21.91 0.49
CA PRO A 68 10.78 -20.74 0.61
C PRO A 68 10.32 -19.51 -0.19
N GLU A 69 9.38 -19.66 -1.14
CA GLU A 69 8.83 -18.51 -1.86
C GLU A 69 7.98 -17.62 -0.96
N GLU A 70 8.18 -16.31 -1.11
CA GLU A 70 7.55 -15.27 -0.32
C GLU A 70 6.33 -14.66 -1.06
N TYR A 71 5.64 -15.49 -1.84
CA TYR A 71 4.58 -15.09 -2.76
C TYR A 71 3.21 -14.97 -2.08
N THR A 72 2.43 -13.96 -2.46
CA THR A 72 0.98 -13.95 -2.21
C THR A 72 0.28 -15.07 -3.00
N PRO A 73 -0.97 -15.43 -2.66
CA PRO A 73 -1.77 -16.35 -3.47
C PRO A 73 -1.83 -15.95 -4.96
N ALA A 74 -1.93 -14.66 -5.28
CA ALA A 74 -1.90 -14.17 -6.67
C ALA A 74 -0.56 -14.41 -7.37
N GLU A 75 0.55 -14.12 -6.69
CA GLU A 75 1.89 -14.37 -7.23
C GLU A 75 2.13 -15.87 -7.43
N MET A 76 1.69 -16.72 -6.49
CA MET A 76 1.79 -18.17 -6.62
C MET A 76 0.92 -18.72 -7.76
N PHE A 77 -0.32 -18.24 -7.90
CA PHE A 77 -1.20 -18.60 -9.02
C PHE A 77 -0.59 -18.22 -10.37
N ASN A 78 0.00 -17.01 -10.46
CA ASN A 78 0.67 -16.52 -11.67
C ASN A 78 2.00 -17.24 -11.97
N ALA A 79 2.62 -17.90 -11.00
CA ALA A 79 3.82 -18.71 -11.19
C ALA A 79 3.54 -20.15 -11.69
N MET A 80 2.28 -20.59 -11.68
CA MET A 80 1.87 -21.87 -12.29
C MET A 80 2.02 -21.82 -13.83
N PRO A 81 2.22 -22.95 -14.52
CA PRO A 81 2.13 -23.02 -15.98
C PRO A 81 0.78 -22.50 -16.49
N THR A 82 0.79 -21.71 -17.56
CA THR A 82 -0.43 -21.09 -18.13
C THR A 82 -1.53 -22.11 -18.41
N ALA A 83 -1.18 -23.30 -18.91
CA ALA A 83 -2.14 -24.37 -19.15
C ALA A 83 -2.88 -24.84 -17.86
N THR A 84 -2.20 -24.89 -16.72
CA THR A 84 -2.81 -25.18 -15.42
C THR A 84 -3.69 -24.02 -14.96
N GLN A 85 -3.24 -22.77 -15.14
CA GLN A 85 -4.04 -21.59 -14.83
C GLN A 85 -5.37 -21.57 -15.62
N GLU A 86 -5.35 -21.82 -16.94
CA GLU A 86 -6.57 -21.84 -17.76
C GLU A 86 -7.55 -22.94 -17.36
N LYS A 87 -7.06 -24.13 -17.01
CA LYS A 87 -7.90 -25.20 -16.47
C LYS A 87 -8.61 -24.78 -15.18
N VAL A 88 -7.88 -24.17 -14.24
CA VAL A 88 -8.43 -23.69 -12.96
C VAL A 88 -9.46 -22.58 -13.20
N ARG A 89 -9.14 -21.58 -14.03
CA ARG A 89 -10.11 -20.52 -14.43
C ARG A 89 -11.38 -21.12 -15.05
N GLY A 90 -11.23 -22.03 -16.01
CA GLY A 90 -12.35 -22.67 -16.69
C GLY A 90 -13.19 -23.55 -15.77
N GLN A 91 -12.66 -24.09 -14.68
CA GLN A 91 -13.44 -24.75 -13.63
C GLN A 91 -14.18 -23.72 -12.76
N ILE A 92 -13.49 -22.69 -12.25
CA ILE A 92 -14.08 -21.59 -11.44
C ILE A 92 -15.27 -20.93 -12.16
N GLN A 93 -15.12 -20.61 -13.45
CA GLN A 93 -16.16 -19.98 -14.26
C GLN A 93 -17.41 -20.85 -14.40
N ARG A 94 -17.26 -22.16 -14.62
CA ARG A 94 -18.38 -23.11 -14.69
C ARG A 94 -19.09 -23.28 -13.34
N SER A 95 -18.35 -23.32 -12.24
CA SER A 95 -18.95 -23.41 -10.90
C SER A 95 -19.63 -22.09 -10.48
N THR A 96 -19.16 -20.95 -11.00
CA THR A 96 -19.82 -19.65 -10.82
C THR A 96 -21.23 -19.63 -11.43
N THR A 97 -21.42 -20.17 -12.63
CA THR A 97 -22.74 -20.19 -13.29
C THR A 97 -23.71 -21.17 -12.64
N ASN A 98 -23.21 -22.29 -12.12
CA ASN A 98 -24.03 -23.44 -11.72
C ASN A 98 -24.37 -23.48 -10.21
N SER A 99 -23.86 -22.55 -9.42
CA SER A 99 -23.98 -22.51 -7.96
C SER A 99 -25.19 -21.71 -7.45
N ASP A 100 -25.63 -21.99 -6.22
CA ASP A 100 -26.60 -21.17 -5.47
C ASP A 100 -26.04 -19.77 -5.16
N SER A 101 -26.85 -18.86 -4.61
CA SER A 101 -26.46 -17.45 -4.37
C SER A 101 -25.30 -17.27 -3.37
N ILE A 102 -25.22 -18.10 -2.32
CA ILE A 102 -24.17 -18.01 -1.29
C ILE A 102 -22.86 -18.53 -1.89
N SER A 103 -22.92 -19.71 -2.50
CA SER A 103 -21.79 -20.36 -3.17
C SER A 103 -21.27 -19.51 -4.34
N ARG A 104 -22.17 -18.92 -5.14
CA ARG A 104 -21.82 -18.00 -6.25
C ARG A 104 -21.10 -16.76 -5.76
N THR A 105 -21.44 -16.23 -4.59
CA THR A 105 -20.72 -15.09 -3.99
C THR A 105 -19.27 -15.47 -3.66
N LYS A 106 -19.01 -16.71 -3.25
CA LYS A 106 -17.65 -17.23 -3.01
C LYS A 106 -16.91 -17.49 -4.32
N TRP A 107 -17.58 -18.11 -5.30
CA TRP A 107 -17.02 -18.32 -6.64
C TRP A 107 -16.67 -17.00 -7.36
N ASN A 108 -17.49 -15.96 -7.23
CA ASN A 108 -17.21 -14.63 -7.77
C ASN A 108 -15.89 -14.04 -7.24
N ARG A 109 -15.56 -14.26 -5.96
CA ARG A 109 -14.27 -13.83 -5.36
C ARG A 109 -13.08 -14.58 -5.95
N LEU A 110 -13.23 -15.88 -6.22
CA LEU A 110 -12.22 -16.69 -6.89
C LEU A 110 -12.08 -16.33 -8.37
N ASN A 111 -13.19 -15.96 -9.02
CA ASN A 111 -13.19 -15.54 -10.42
C ASN A 111 -12.50 -14.18 -10.59
N SER A 112 -12.82 -13.16 -9.79
CA SER A 112 -12.15 -11.84 -9.86
C SER A 112 -10.66 -11.90 -9.50
N PHE A 113 -10.26 -12.86 -8.68
CA PHE A 113 -8.87 -13.19 -8.39
C PHE A 113 -8.16 -13.84 -9.60
N THR A 114 -8.71 -14.93 -10.14
CA THR A 114 -8.04 -15.74 -11.18
C THR A 114 -8.14 -15.17 -12.60
N SER A 115 -9.15 -14.35 -12.92
CA SER A 115 -9.40 -13.83 -14.27
C SER A 115 -8.40 -12.77 -14.76
N ARG A 116 -7.50 -12.30 -13.88
CA ARG A 116 -6.58 -11.18 -14.15
C ARG A 116 -5.53 -11.52 -15.21
N THR A 117 -5.06 -12.75 -15.27
CA THR A 117 -4.04 -13.18 -16.23
C THR A 117 -4.65 -13.91 -17.44
N PRO A 118 -4.13 -13.72 -18.67
CA PRO A 118 -2.96 -12.90 -19.04
C PRO A 118 -3.27 -11.43 -19.41
N ASN A 119 -4.54 -11.08 -19.67
CA ASN A 119 -4.88 -9.85 -20.38
C ASN A 119 -5.13 -8.61 -19.49
N CYS A 120 -5.35 -8.77 -18.19
CA CYS A 120 -5.56 -7.62 -17.31
C CYS A 120 -4.22 -7.09 -16.80
N LYS A 121 -3.83 -5.93 -17.35
CA LYS A 121 -2.67 -5.20 -16.88
C LYS A 121 -3.07 -4.30 -15.71
N PRO A 122 -2.22 -4.15 -14.69
CA PRO A 122 -2.48 -3.18 -13.64
C PRO A 122 -2.38 -1.75 -14.20
N VAL A 123 -3.23 -0.86 -13.70
CA VAL A 123 -3.09 0.60 -13.88
C VAL A 123 -2.58 1.21 -12.58
N MET A 124 -1.85 2.32 -12.68
CA MET A 124 -1.22 2.97 -11.53
C MET A 124 -1.71 4.41 -11.35
N GLY A 125 -2.43 4.65 -10.26
CA GLY A 125 -2.66 5.98 -9.71
C GLY A 125 -1.60 6.31 -8.66
N ARG A 126 -1.32 7.59 -8.42
CA ARG A 126 -0.36 8.01 -7.38
C ARG A 126 -0.71 9.34 -6.73
N THR A 127 -0.31 9.51 -5.49
CA THR A 127 -0.08 10.82 -4.86
C THR A 127 1.40 10.99 -4.54
N TYR A 128 1.97 12.16 -4.83
CA TYR A 128 3.39 12.45 -4.74
C TYR A 128 3.60 13.94 -4.48
N GLY A 129 4.76 14.31 -3.93
CA GLY A 129 5.02 15.70 -3.57
C GLY A 129 4.06 16.21 -2.51
N ASP A 130 3.64 17.47 -2.64
CA ASP A 130 2.68 18.11 -1.74
C ASP A 130 1.26 18.21 -2.31
N PRO A 131 0.36 17.37 -1.78
CA PRO A 131 0.05 16.14 -2.47
C PRO A 131 -0.51 16.43 -3.88
N HIS A 132 0.36 16.34 -4.89
CA HIS A 132 -0.06 16.21 -6.28
C HIS A 132 -0.62 14.80 -6.49
N LEU A 133 -1.64 14.65 -7.33
CA LEU A 133 -2.23 13.37 -7.67
C LEU A 133 -2.25 13.13 -9.18
N LYS A 134 -2.20 11.85 -9.53
CA LYS A 134 -2.45 11.34 -10.88
C LYS A 134 -3.42 10.17 -10.74
N SER A 135 -4.63 10.32 -11.28
CA SER A 135 -5.68 9.30 -11.24
C SER A 135 -5.27 8.04 -11.99
N PHE A 136 -6.03 6.96 -11.83
CA PHE A 136 -5.83 5.72 -12.58
C PHE A 136 -5.96 5.91 -14.09
N ASP A 137 -6.84 6.83 -14.54
CA ASP A 137 -7.07 7.16 -15.94
C ASP A 137 -6.23 8.37 -16.43
N GLY A 138 -5.32 8.87 -15.58
CA GLY A 138 -4.27 9.82 -15.94
C GLY A 138 -4.59 11.29 -15.74
N ALA A 139 -5.73 11.64 -15.14
CA ALA A 139 -6.06 13.00 -14.73
C ALA A 139 -5.07 13.49 -13.65
N THR A 140 -4.57 14.73 -13.76
CA THR A 140 -3.53 15.28 -12.86
C THR A 140 -3.98 16.57 -12.18
N TYR A 141 -3.79 16.66 -10.87
CA TYR A 141 -4.24 17.81 -10.07
C TYR A 141 -3.46 17.95 -8.76
N SER A 142 -3.59 19.10 -8.10
CA SER A 142 -3.10 19.32 -6.72
C SER A 142 -4.25 19.25 -5.74
N PHE A 143 -4.09 18.52 -4.64
CA PHE A 143 -5.14 18.32 -3.64
C PHE A 143 -4.69 18.85 -2.27
N GLN A 144 -4.37 20.15 -2.24
CA GLN A 144 -3.97 20.84 -1.02
C GLN A 144 -5.15 20.90 -0.06
N THR A 145 -5.25 19.93 0.83
CA THR A 145 -6.26 19.87 1.89
C THR A 145 -5.69 19.18 3.13
N VAL A 146 -6.41 19.23 4.25
CA VAL A 146 -6.09 18.46 5.46
C VAL A 146 -7.31 17.66 5.92
N GLY A 147 -7.05 16.49 6.50
CA GLY A 147 -8.06 15.53 6.89
C GLY A 147 -7.63 14.11 6.56
N GLU A 148 -8.59 13.21 6.59
CA GLU A 148 -8.42 11.82 6.15
C GLU A 148 -9.33 11.56 4.96
N PHE A 149 -8.78 10.92 3.92
CA PHE A 149 -9.47 10.71 2.64
C PHE A 149 -9.34 9.27 2.14
N THR A 150 -10.39 8.77 1.50
CA THR A 150 -10.33 7.51 0.75
C THR A 150 -9.49 7.72 -0.51
N LEU A 151 -8.27 7.19 -0.52
CA LEU A 151 -7.36 7.24 -1.67
C LEU A 151 -7.90 6.36 -2.81
N VAL A 152 -8.26 5.12 -2.48
CA VAL A 152 -9.01 4.20 -3.33
C VAL A 152 -9.68 3.09 -2.50
N LYS A 153 -10.90 2.71 -2.87
CA LYS A 153 -11.69 1.63 -2.27
C LYS A 153 -12.28 0.78 -3.39
N SER A 154 -12.30 -0.53 -3.22
CA SER A 154 -12.80 -1.46 -4.24
C SER A 154 -14.23 -1.93 -3.95
N GLY A 155 -15.00 -2.21 -5.00
CA GLY A 155 -16.40 -2.64 -4.91
C GLY A 155 -16.61 -3.97 -4.19
N SER A 156 -15.64 -4.89 -4.25
CA SER A 156 -15.66 -6.12 -3.45
C SER A 156 -15.39 -5.93 -1.95
N GLY A 157 -14.86 -4.75 -1.56
CA GLY A 157 -14.42 -4.45 -0.21
C GLY A 157 -13.13 -5.17 0.22
N ASN A 158 -12.41 -5.80 -0.72
CA ASN A 158 -11.13 -6.45 -0.44
C ASN A 158 -9.96 -5.45 -0.32
N MET A 159 -10.12 -4.25 -0.89
CA MET A 159 -9.15 -3.17 -0.84
C MET A 159 -9.83 -1.88 -0.38
N ASN A 160 -9.23 -1.22 0.60
CA ASN A 160 -9.51 0.16 0.99
C ASN A 160 -8.18 0.77 1.41
N VAL A 161 -7.77 1.86 0.77
CA VAL A 161 -6.55 2.62 1.07
C VAL A 161 -6.98 4.04 1.40
N GLN A 162 -6.55 4.50 2.57
CA GLN A 162 -6.91 5.77 3.17
C GLN A 162 -5.63 6.57 3.44
N VAL A 163 -5.67 7.88 3.25
CA VAL A 163 -4.53 8.78 3.43
C VAL A 163 -4.87 9.90 4.41
N ARG A 164 -3.95 10.23 5.31
CA ARG A 164 -4.05 11.34 6.26
C ARG A 164 -3.15 12.48 5.81
N GLN A 165 -3.75 13.61 5.46
CA GLN A 165 -3.05 14.83 5.06
C GLN A 165 -3.03 15.83 6.21
N ARG A 166 -1.86 16.43 6.46
CA ARG A 166 -1.66 17.44 7.49
C ARG A 166 -0.93 18.65 6.92
N ASN A 167 -1.17 19.80 7.51
CA ASN A 167 -0.52 21.05 7.16
C ASN A 167 0.98 21.00 7.50
N GLN A 168 1.82 21.25 6.51
CA GLN A 168 3.23 21.59 6.71
C GLN A 168 3.38 23.10 7.01
N SER A 169 2.50 23.90 6.41
CA SER A 169 2.30 25.34 6.65
C SER A 169 0.85 25.71 6.30
N ASP A 170 0.47 26.99 6.37
CA ASP A 170 -0.91 27.46 6.15
C ASP A 170 -1.48 27.17 4.74
N ASP A 171 -0.60 27.01 3.74
CA ASP A 171 -0.99 26.83 2.34
C ASP A 171 -0.66 25.42 1.78
N PHE A 172 0.16 24.64 2.48
CA PHE A 172 0.75 23.40 1.97
C PHE A 172 0.53 22.22 2.91
N SER A 173 0.10 21.07 2.36
CA SER A 173 -0.13 19.83 3.11
C SER A 173 0.71 18.66 2.60
N LEU A 174 0.86 17.63 3.43
CA LEU A 174 1.64 16.43 3.13
C LEU A 174 0.91 15.16 3.61
N ASN A 175 1.10 14.05 2.89
CA ASN A 175 0.60 12.73 3.25
C ASN A 175 1.39 12.15 4.44
N THR A 176 0.93 12.38 5.67
CA THR A 176 1.66 12.02 6.90
C THR A 176 1.39 10.61 7.42
N ALA A 177 0.29 9.98 7.00
CA ALA A 177 0.02 8.58 7.29
C ALA A 177 -0.85 7.93 6.20
N VAL A 178 -0.79 6.60 6.12
CA VAL A 178 -1.59 5.77 5.20
C VAL A 178 -2.15 4.58 5.97
N ALA A 179 -3.45 4.30 5.84
CA ALA A 179 -4.11 3.13 6.43
C ALA A 179 -4.77 2.28 5.35
N MET A 180 -4.75 0.97 5.53
CA MET A 180 -5.12 0.00 4.49
C MET A 180 -5.90 -1.17 5.08
N ASN A 181 -6.92 -1.62 4.36
CA ASN A 181 -7.52 -2.95 4.52
C ASN A 181 -6.93 -3.87 3.45
N VAL A 182 -6.05 -4.79 3.88
CA VAL A 182 -5.31 -5.71 3.02
C VAL A 182 -5.99 -7.08 3.04
N GLY A 183 -7.12 -7.21 2.34
CA GLY A 183 -7.88 -8.47 2.27
C GLY A 183 -8.56 -8.91 3.57
N GLY A 184 -8.56 -8.07 4.60
CA GLY A 184 -9.00 -8.36 5.96
C GLY A 184 -8.08 -7.76 7.03
N ASP A 185 -6.79 -7.62 6.72
CA ASP A 185 -5.79 -7.13 7.68
C ASP A 185 -5.73 -5.59 7.70
N ARG A 186 -5.88 -4.98 8.88
CA ARG A 186 -5.72 -3.52 9.06
C ARG A 186 -4.23 -3.18 9.18
N VAL A 187 -3.69 -2.43 8.23
CA VAL A 187 -2.27 -2.07 8.12
C VAL A 187 -2.14 -0.55 8.06
N CYS A 188 -1.37 0.04 8.96
CA CYS A 188 -1.17 1.49 9.05
C CYS A 188 0.31 1.87 8.99
N PHE A 189 0.63 2.96 8.31
CA PHE A 189 1.97 3.54 8.23
C PHE A 189 1.94 5.01 8.63
N TYR A 190 2.78 5.41 9.59
CA TYR A 190 2.85 6.76 10.12
C TYR A 190 4.25 7.34 9.91
N ALA A 191 4.37 8.32 9.00
CA ALA A 191 5.65 8.98 8.69
C ALA A 191 6.13 9.90 9.83
N ASN A 192 5.20 10.42 10.64
CA ASN A 192 5.48 11.39 11.70
C ASN A 192 4.83 10.97 13.04
N GLU A 193 3.74 11.64 13.45
CA GLU A 193 3.05 11.40 14.72
C GLU A 193 2.42 9.99 14.75
N LYS A 194 2.93 9.14 15.65
CA LYS A 194 2.47 7.76 15.84
C LYS A 194 1.53 7.72 17.05
N PRO A 195 0.34 7.10 16.93
CA PRO A 195 -0.73 7.21 17.93
C PRO A 195 -0.39 6.57 19.29
N ASP A 196 0.58 5.65 19.29
CA ASP A 196 1.13 4.93 20.44
C ASP A 196 2.43 5.54 21.02
N GLY A 197 2.95 6.63 20.42
CA GLY A 197 4.25 7.23 20.75
C GLY A 197 5.49 6.38 20.39
N ASN A 198 5.32 5.18 19.80
CA ASN A 198 6.41 4.25 19.56
C ASN A 198 7.15 4.55 18.25
N ASN A 199 8.31 5.20 18.34
CA ASN A 199 9.10 5.62 17.18
C ASN A 199 10.07 4.57 16.60
N SER A 200 10.03 3.31 17.04
CA SER A 200 10.96 2.26 16.53
C SER A 200 10.67 1.82 15.09
N THR A 201 9.42 1.96 14.65
CA THR A 201 8.91 1.55 13.33
C THR A 201 7.78 2.50 12.91
N PRO A 202 7.55 2.76 11.60
CA PRO A 202 6.36 3.49 11.14
C PRO A 202 5.12 2.60 11.00
N LEU A 203 5.29 1.27 10.92
CA LEU A 203 4.23 0.29 10.63
C LEU A 203 3.43 -0.09 11.89
N ARG A 204 2.11 -0.22 11.75
CA ARG A 204 1.22 -0.95 12.67
C ARG A 204 0.40 -1.99 11.92
N ILE A 205 0.09 -3.10 12.57
CA ILE A 205 -0.87 -4.10 12.08
C ILE A 205 -1.87 -4.35 13.21
N GLY A 206 -3.16 -4.10 12.97
CA GLY A 206 -4.20 -4.16 14.00
C GLY A 206 -4.02 -3.15 15.16
N GLY A 207 -3.18 -2.13 14.97
CA GLY A 207 -2.77 -1.17 16.01
C GLY A 207 -1.44 -1.51 16.69
N GLU A 208 -0.92 -2.73 16.55
CA GLU A 208 0.34 -3.15 17.16
C GLU A 208 1.56 -2.73 16.31
N PRO A 209 2.63 -2.17 16.90
CA PRO A 209 3.82 -1.73 16.17
C PRO A 209 4.69 -2.91 15.71
N ILE A 210 4.86 -3.06 14.39
CA ILE A 210 5.57 -4.19 13.78
C ILE A 210 6.89 -3.74 13.14
N TYR A 211 7.98 -4.46 13.44
CA TYR A 211 9.26 -4.33 12.75
C TYR A 211 9.40 -5.47 11.74
N VAL A 212 9.70 -5.14 10.48
CA VAL A 212 9.95 -6.13 9.43
C VAL A 212 11.43 -6.49 9.47
N GLU A 213 11.72 -7.66 10.07
CA GLU A 213 13.07 -8.20 10.28
C GLU A 213 13.69 -8.87 9.04
N GLY A 214 12.87 -9.42 8.14
CA GLY A 214 13.29 -10.05 6.89
C GLY A 214 12.94 -9.23 5.64
N GLU A 215 13.04 -9.85 4.46
CA GLU A 215 12.62 -9.25 3.18
C GLU A 215 11.11 -8.98 3.15
N ASN A 216 10.31 -9.84 3.78
CA ASN A 216 8.85 -9.75 3.84
C ASN A 216 8.31 -10.01 5.25
N TYR A 217 7.20 -9.35 5.55
CA TYR A 217 6.23 -9.71 6.59
C TYR A 217 4.97 -10.27 5.92
N TYR A 218 4.36 -11.27 6.53
CA TYR A 218 3.19 -11.98 5.99
C TYR A 218 1.94 -11.66 6.80
N LEU A 219 0.88 -11.25 6.11
CA LEU A 219 -0.40 -10.89 6.69
C LEU A 219 -1.33 -12.12 6.78
N GLU A 220 -2.21 -12.16 7.77
CA GLU A 220 -3.02 -13.36 8.06
C GLU A 220 -3.93 -13.74 6.88
N HIS A 221 -4.45 -12.76 6.14
CA HIS A 221 -5.31 -12.96 4.99
C HIS A 221 -4.53 -13.11 3.67
N GLY A 222 -3.22 -13.38 3.74
CA GLY A 222 -2.38 -13.81 2.60
C GLY A 222 -1.65 -12.69 1.85
N GLY A 223 -1.81 -11.44 2.28
CA GLY A 223 -1.02 -10.32 1.79
C GLY A 223 0.43 -10.37 2.30
N THR A 224 1.28 -9.50 1.76
CA THR A 224 2.67 -9.34 2.20
C THR A 224 3.06 -7.86 2.29
N ILE A 225 4.01 -7.55 3.17
CA ILE A 225 4.66 -6.24 3.28
C ILE A 225 6.16 -6.45 3.12
N SER A 226 6.77 -5.91 2.07
CA SER A 226 8.23 -5.90 1.89
C SER A 226 8.83 -4.54 2.19
N ARG A 227 10.14 -4.51 2.49
CA ARG A 227 10.93 -3.28 2.53
C ARG A 227 11.76 -3.16 1.26
N SER A 228 11.58 -2.06 0.53
CA SER A 228 12.43 -1.74 -0.63
C SER A 228 13.60 -0.81 -0.26
N SER A 229 13.53 -0.14 0.89
CA SER A 229 14.65 0.59 1.50
C SER A 229 14.49 0.67 3.03
N LYS A 230 15.25 1.54 3.70
CA LYS A 230 15.13 1.79 5.14
C LYS A 230 13.69 2.15 5.55
N ASN A 231 13.02 3.00 4.78
CA ASN A 231 11.68 3.52 5.10
C ASN A 231 10.66 3.32 3.95
N ASP A 232 11.06 2.74 2.82
CA ASP A 232 10.16 2.49 1.68
C ASP A 232 9.59 1.08 1.73
N TYR A 233 8.29 0.94 1.54
CA TYR A 233 7.55 -0.31 1.71
C TYR A 233 6.71 -0.64 0.47
N VAL A 234 6.55 -1.93 0.18
CA VAL A 234 5.55 -2.41 -0.79
C VAL A 234 4.58 -3.36 -0.09
N VAL A 235 3.30 -2.98 -0.07
CA VAL A 235 2.20 -3.82 0.41
C VAL A 235 1.56 -4.50 -0.79
N THR A 236 1.54 -5.83 -0.82
CA THR A 236 0.92 -6.62 -1.88
C THR A 236 -0.29 -7.36 -1.31
N TRP A 237 -1.46 -7.16 -1.90
CA TRP A 237 -2.69 -7.83 -1.52
C TRP A 237 -2.64 -9.33 -1.87
N PRO A 238 -3.39 -10.19 -1.16
CA PRO A 238 -3.51 -11.61 -1.54
C PRO A 238 -4.02 -11.79 -2.97
N THR A 239 -4.79 -10.83 -3.47
CA THR A 239 -5.35 -10.75 -4.82
C THR A 239 -4.41 -10.12 -5.87
N GLY A 240 -3.31 -9.49 -5.46
CA GLY A 240 -2.24 -9.00 -6.34
C GLY A 240 -2.18 -7.49 -6.55
N GLU A 241 -3.14 -6.70 -6.07
CA GLU A 241 -3.05 -5.24 -5.97
C GLU A 241 -1.83 -4.82 -5.14
N ARG A 242 -1.25 -3.66 -5.42
CA ARG A 242 -0.01 -3.21 -4.76
C ARG A 242 -0.09 -1.76 -4.35
N VAL A 243 0.46 -1.44 -3.17
CA VAL A 243 0.74 -0.07 -2.74
C VAL A 243 2.23 0.04 -2.46
N LYS A 244 2.91 0.97 -3.13
CA LYS A 244 4.27 1.37 -2.76
C LYS A 244 4.23 2.69 -1.99
N LEU A 245 4.91 2.70 -0.86
CA LEU A 245 5.15 3.86 -0.01
C LEU A 245 6.62 4.25 -0.14
N ASP A 246 6.88 5.45 -0.67
CA ASP A 246 8.21 6.04 -0.77
C ASP A 246 8.31 7.20 0.22
N ALA A 247 9.12 7.03 1.26
CA ALA A 247 9.23 7.96 2.38
C ALA A 247 10.13 9.15 2.02
N SER A 248 9.68 10.36 2.37
CA SER A 248 10.41 11.60 2.15
C SER A 248 10.25 12.55 3.35
N GLN A 249 10.99 13.65 3.35
CA GLN A 249 10.95 14.65 4.42
C GLN A 249 11.20 16.05 3.85
N THR A 250 10.39 17.03 4.28
CA THR A 250 10.69 18.45 4.08
C THR A 250 10.27 19.28 5.29
N GLY A 251 10.95 20.39 5.56
CA GLY A 251 10.65 21.28 6.69
C GLY A 251 10.64 20.58 8.06
N GLY A 252 11.37 19.47 8.21
CA GLY A 252 11.34 18.59 9.38
C GLY A 252 10.18 17.57 9.40
N MET A 253 9.15 17.72 8.57
CA MET A 253 7.99 16.83 8.48
C MET A 253 8.24 15.65 7.53
N GLY A 254 8.13 14.42 8.07
CA GLY A 254 8.13 13.20 7.26
C GLY A 254 6.78 12.94 6.59
N PHE A 255 6.81 12.44 5.35
CA PHE A 255 5.62 12.13 4.55
C PHE A 255 5.86 10.96 3.59
N TYR A 256 4.80 10.47 2.95
CA TYR A 256 4.86 9.41 1.93
C TYR A 256 4.41 9.92 0.55
N ASN A 257 5.20 9.63 -0.48
CA ASN A 257 4.66 9.43 -1.81
C ASN A 257 4.01 8.04 -1.85
N ILE A 258 2.85 7.91 -2.50
CA ILE A 258 2.04 6.69 -2.51
C ILE A 258 1.71 6.37 -3.97
N ALA A 259 2.15 5.22 -4.45
CA ALA A 259 1.73 4.68 -5.74
C ALA A 259 0.88 3.43 -5.54
N VAL A 260 -0.26 3.36 -6.22
CA VAL A 260 -1.24 2.30 -6.06
C VAL A 260 -1.50 1.64 -7.41
N GLU A 261 -1.32 0.33 -7.48
CA GLU A 261 -1.62 -0.51 -8.65
C GLU A 261 -2.84 -1.39 -8.41
N ILE A 262 -3.81 -1.27 -9.31
CA ILE A 262 -5.10 -1.97 -9.27
C ILE A 262 -5.40 -2.66 -10.61
N TYR A 263 -6.40 -3.54 -10.64
CA TYR A 263 -6.84 -4.28 -11.83
C TYR A 263 -8.31 -3.95 -12.18
N PRO A 264 -8.60 -2.91 -12.98
CA PRO A 264 -9.98 -2.44 -13.23
C PRO A 264 -10.86 -3.42 -14.00
N CYS A 265 -10.28 -4.45 -14.62
CA CYS A 265 -11.05 -5.55 -15.22
C CYS A 265 -11.73 -6.47 -14.18
N ALA A 266 -11.30 -6.44 -12.92
CA ALA A 266 -11.56 -7.47 -11.92
C ALA A 266 -12.39 -6.97 -10.73
N ASP A 267 -12.44 -5.66 -10.51
CA ASP A 267 -13.24 -4.99 -9.51
C ASP A 267 -13.52 -3.55 -9.97
N ASN A 268 -14.54 -2.91 -9.41
CA ASN A 268 -14.77 -1.48 -9.58
C ASN A 268 -14.01 -0.72 -8.49
N PHE A 269 -13.56 0.50 -8.78
CA PHE A 269 -12.80 1.32 -7.84
C PHE A 269 -13.40 2.72 -7.69
N ASP A 270 -13.19 3.33 -6.52
CA ASP A 270 -13.70 4.66 -6.16
C ASP A 270 -12.77 5.33 -5.16
N GLY A 271 -12.55 6.64 -5.28
CA GLY A 271 -11.63 7.39 -4.41
C GLY A 271 -11.09 8.65 -5.08
N ILE A 272 -10.22 9.39 -4.39
CA ILE A 272 -9.57 10.58 -4.98
C ILE A 272 -8.58 10.21 -6.11
N LEU A 273 -8.18 8.94 -6.26
CA LEU A 273 -7.46 8.45 -7.45
C LEU A 273 -8.38 8.14 -8.65
N GLY A 274 -9.66 8.50 -8.59
CA GLY A 274 -10.61 8.29 -9.67
C GLY A 274 -11.27 6.90 -9.66
N ASN A 275 -12.05 6.61 -10.69
CA ASN A 275 -12.86 5.38 -10.77
C ASN A 275 -12.24 4.26 -11.64
N ALA A 276 -11.18 4.58 -12.38
CA ALA A 276 -10.42 3.67 -13.24
C ALA A 276 -11.21 3.02 -14.39
N ASN A 277 -12.24 3.71 -14.92
CA ASN A 277 -13.06 3.21 -16.02
C ASN A 277 -12.43 3.40 -17.43
N GLY A 278 -11.31 4.11 -17.51
CA GLY A 278 -10.63 4.52 -18.74
C GLY A 278 -10.97 5.94 -19.20
N ARG A 279 -11.57 6.79 -18.36
CA ARG A 279 -12.04 8.14 -18.72
C ARG A 279 -11.71 9.18 -17.65
N SER A 280 -10.56 9.83 -17.79
CA SER A 280 -10.12 10.95 -16.96
C SER A 280 -11.09 12.13 -16.86
N SER A 281 -12.10 12.22 -17.73
CA SER A 281 -13.11 13.28 -17.74
C SER A 281 -14.24 13.13 -16.71
N ASP A 282 -14.35 11.98 -16.04
CA ASP A 282 -15.35 11.73 -14.97
C ASP A 282 -14.73 11.37 -13.61
N ASP A 283 -13.39 11.34 -13.50
CA ASP A 283 -12.65 11.07 -12.25
C ASP A 283 -12.92 12.09 -11.12
N PHE A 284 -13.34 13.31 -11.46
CA PHE A 284 -13.61 14.39 -10.49
C PHE A 284 -15.09 14.78 -10.38
N ASP A 285 -16.00 13.93 -10.87
CA ASP A 285 -17.43 14.23 -10.79
C ASP A 285 -17.96 14.07 -9.36
N VAL A 286 -18.55 15.17 -8.86
CA VAL A 286 -19.16 15.25 -7.53
C VAL A 286 -20.60 14.73 -7.59
N ARG A 287 -20.92 13.83 -6.67
CA ARG A 287 -22.22 13.17 -6.56
C ARG A 287 -23.27 14.15 -6.04
N ASN A 288 -24.47 14.06 -6.60
CA ASN A 288 -25.69 14.78 -6.17
C ASN A 288 -25.70 16.31 -6.34
N THR A 289 -24.72 16.92 -7.01
CA THR A 289 -24.79 18.32 -7.44
C THR A 289 -25.79 18.51 -8.59
N GLN A 290 -27.08 18.66 -8.28
CA GLN A 290 -28.11 19.08 -9.23
C GLN A 290 -27.75 20.45 -9.83
N GLY A 291 -27.20 20.46 -11.05
CA GLY A 291 -26.74 21.67 -11.75
C GLY A 291 -25.35 22.17 -11.37
N GLY A 292 -24.58 21.43 -10.57
CA GLY A 292 -23.21 21.81 -10.21
C GLY A 292 -22.19 21.42 -11.28
N ILE A 293 -21.27 22.34 -11.53
CA ILE A 293 -20.25 22.34 -12.57
C ILE A 293 -19.57 20.97 -12.73
N ALA A 294 -19.85 20.26 -13.83
CA ALA A 294 -19.18 19.00 -14.15
C ALA A 294 -17.67 19.22 -14.29
N SER A 295 -16.86 18.24 -13.88
CA SER A 295 -15.40 18.34 -13.93
C SER A 295 -14.88 18.55 -15.36
N SER A 296 -15.59 18.00 -16.34
CA SER A 296 -15.41 18.19 -17.79
C SER A 296 -15.43 19.65 -18.28
N ASN A 297 -15.99 20.60 -17.52
CA ASN A 297 -15.92 22.03 -17.85
C ASN A 297 -14.58 22.69 -17.47
N TRP A 298 -13.78 22.04 -16.62
CA TRP A 298 -12.49 22.52 -16.12
C TRP A 298 -11.32 21.82 -16.80
N ASN A 299 -11.33 21.73 -18.13
CA ASN A 299 -10.19 21.27 -18.94
C ASN A 299 -9.06 22.32 -18.99
N MET A 300 -8.66 22.80 -17.80
CA MET A 300 -7.52 23.67 -17.56
C MET A 300 -6.31 22.79 -17.23
N GLY A 301 -5.17 23.06 -17.87
CA GLY A 301 -3.92 22.44 -17.44
C GLY A 301 -3.57 22.94 -16.04
N VAL A 302 -3.73 22.08 -15.02
CA VAL A 302 -3.67 22.40 -13.57
C VAL A 302 -2.28 22.88 -13.10
N PHE A 303 -1.33 23.03 -14.01
CA PHE A 303 0.02 23.46 -13.69
C PHE A 303 0.65 24.31 -14.81
N GLY A 304 0.77 25.62 -14.57
CA GLY A 304 1.84 26.41 -15.18
C GLY A 304 1.47 27.50 -16.17
N SER A 305 0.25 28.06 -16.13
CA SER A 305 0.04 29.32 -16.86
C SER A 305 0.66 30.51 -16.11
N THR A 306 1.47 31.29 -16.82
CA THR A 306 1.96 32.59 -16.35
C THR A 306 0.97 33.74 -16.59
N ASN A 307 -0.16 33.48 -17.26
CA ASN A 307 -1.20 34.48 -17.48
C ASN A 307 -2.07 34.65 -16.22
N GLN A 308 -2.25 35.90 -15.79
CA GLN A 308 -3.01 36.21 -14.58
C GLN A 308 -4.47 35.73 -14.61
N ARG A 309 -5.13 35.69 -15.79
CA ARG A 309 -6.49 35.18 -15.94
C ARG A 309 -6.59 33.67 -15.70
N ASP A 310 -5.65 32.93 -16.28
CA ASP A 310 -5.60 31.47 -16.17
C ASP A 310 -5.29 31.06 -14.73
N GLN A 311 -4.42 31.81 -14.03
CA GLN A 311 -4.13 31.59 -12.60
C GLN A 311 -5.33 31.82 -11.69
N VAL A 312 -6.23 32.75 -12.03
CA VAL A 312 -7.49 32.93 -11.27
C VAL A 312 -8.37 31.69 -11.45
N LEU A 313 -8.53 31.20 -12.69
CA LEU A 313 -9.29 29.98 -12.97
C LEU A 313 -8.66 28.72 -12.33
N GLU A 314 -7.32 28.63 -12.31
CA GLU A 314 -6.57 27.58 -11.61
C GLU A 314 -6.88 27.60 -10.10
N LYS A 315 -6.89 28.78 -9.47
CA LYS A 315 -7.21 28.92 -8.04
C LYS A 315 -8.66 28.59 -7.70
N GLU A 316 -9.62 28.98 -8.54
CA GLU A 316 -11.04 28.57 -8.37
C GLU A 316 -11.21 27.05 -8.51
N TYR A 317 -10.52 26.42 -9.47
CA TYR A 317 -10.53 24.96 -9.63
C TYR A 317 -9.90 24.22 -8.44
N LEU A 318 -8.77 24.74 -7.92
CA LEU A 318 -8.15 24.21 -6.70
C LEU A 318 -9.06 24.37 -5.46
N ALA A 319 -9.85 25.44 -5.38
CA ALA A 319 -10.84 25.64 -4.32
C ALA A 319 -12.00 24.63 -4.40
N PHE A 320 -12.53 24.38 -5.60
CA PHE A 320 -13.51 23.31 -5.84
C PHE A 320 -12.96 21.93 -5.42
N LEU A 321 -11.71 21.63 -5.78
CA LEU A 321 -11.07 20.36 -5.43
C LEU A 321 -10.90 20.19 -3.91
N ALA A 322 -10.34 21.19 -3.22
CA ALA A 322 -10.06 21.13 -1.78
C ALA A 322 -11.32 21.12 -0.90
N LYS A 323 -12.47 21.52 -1.46
CA LYS A 323 -13.75 21.65 -0.75
C LYS A 323 -14.78 20.63 -1.21
N ASP A 324 -15.35 20.80 -2.39
CA ASP A 324 -16.54 20.06 -2.83
C ASP A 324 -16.18 18.63 -3.24
N PHE A 325 -15.11 18.44 -4.02
CA PHE A 325 -14.58 17.12 -4.34
C PHE A 325 -13.99 16.43 -3.10
N ALA A 326 -13.22 17.15 -2.29
CA ALA A 326 -12.64 16.60 -1.06
C ALA A 326 -13.70 16.04 -0.10
N ARG A 327 -14.82 16.78 0.11
CA ARG A 327 -15.93 16.36 0.99
C ARG A 327 -16.53 15.00 0.62
N GLN A 328 -16.57 14.65 -0.67
CA GLN A 328 -17.08 13.34 -1.13
C GLN A 328 -16.26 12.15 -0.61
N TYR A 329 -14.96 12.36 -0.34
CA TYR A 329 -14.04 11.30 0.04
C TYR A 329 -13.46 11.45 1.46
N ARG A 330 -13.89 12.46 2.22
CA ARG A 330 -13.55 12.63 3.64
C ARG A 330 -14.04 11.41 4.43
N ILE A 331 -13.17 10.90 5.30
CA ILE A 331 -13.42 9.72 6.11
C ILE A 331 -14.19 10.10 7.38
N SER A 332 -15.27 9.37 7.65
CA SER A 332 -16.01 9.43 8.91
C SER A 332 -15.28 8.65 10.02
N PRO A 333 -15.50 8.96 11.31
CA PRO A 333 -14.93 8.18 12.43
C PRO A 333 -15.23 6.68 12.33
N GLU A 334 -16.40 6.31 11.80
CA GLU A 334 -16.88 4.94 11.66
C GLU A 334 -16.21 4.18 10.51
N GLU A 335 -15.70 4.89 9.50
CA GLU A 335 -15.02 4.32 8.33
C GLU A 335 -13.50 4.35 8.42
N SER A 336 -12.93 5.03 9.43
CA SER A 336 -11.49 5.22 9.53
C SER A 336 -10.77 3.93 9.90
N LEU A 337 -9.75 3.60 9.11
CA LEU A 337 -8.83 2.50 9.36
C LEU A 337 -7.63 2.95 10.21
N PHE A 338 -7.50 4.25 10.52
CA PHE A 338 -6.38 4.75 11.29
C PHE A 338 -6.53 4.45 12.79
N ASP A 339 -5.41 4.12 13.41
CA ASP A 339 -5.23 4.20 14.85
C ASP A 339 -5.09 5.68 15.30
N TYR A 340 -5.57 5.99 16.51
CA TYR A 340 -5.67 7.34 17.07
C TYR A 340 -5.02 7.44 18.45
N GLY A 341 -4.39 8.58 18.72
CA GLY A 341 -3.91 8.91 20.06
C GLY A 341 -5.05 9.30 21.02
N PHE A 342 -4.70 9.58 22.27
CA PHE A 342 -5.65 10.01 23.30
C PHE A 342 -6.45 11.25 22.86
N ASN A 343 -7.78 11.18 22.94
CA ASN A 343 -8.73 12.21 22.50
C ASN A 343 -8.60 12.63 21.01
N GLN A 344 -8.02 11.79 20.14
CA GLN A 344 -7.98 12.02 18.70
C GLN A 344 -9.05 11.20 17.95
N SER A 345 -9.49 11.73 16.81
CA SER A 345 -10.32 11.06 15.79
C SER A 345 -10.07 11.76 14.45
N THR A 346 -10.85 11.45 13.40
CA THR A 346 -10.81 12.16 12.10
C THR A 346 -10.92 13.68 12.26
N PHE A 347 -11.65 14.15 13.29
CA PHE A 347 -11.82 15.57 13.61
C PHE A 347 -10.50 16.25 14.01
N ALA A 348 -9.55 15.52 14.62
CA ALA A 348 -8.26 16.08 15.03
C ALA A 348 -7.34 16.44 13.85
N PHE A 349 -7.67 15.95 12.65
CA PHE A 349 -6.89 16.18 11.42
C PHE A 349 -7.64 17.01 10.37
N THR A 350 -8.91 17.37 10.62
CA THR A 350 -9.80 17.99 9.63
C THR A 350 -9.95 19.50 9.86
N ASP A 351 -9.57 20.28 8.86
CA ASP A 351 -9.93 21.70 8.72
C ASP A 351 -10.43 21.93 7.28
N GLU A 352 -11.73 22.19 7.12
CA GLU A 352 -12.33 22.48 5.80
C GLU A 352 -12.09 23.91 5.31
N SER A 353 -11.44 24.76 6.11
CA SER A 353 -11.00 26.10 5.73
C SER A 353 -9.53 26.16 5.30
N PHE A 354 -8.90 25.00 5.11
CA PHE A 354 -7.57 24.82 4.53
C PHE A 354 -7.67 24.54 3.01
N PRO A 355 -6.77 25.06 2.17
CA PRO A 355 -5.61 25.89 2.50
C PRO A 355 -6.02 27.35 2.71
N ARG A 356 -5.17 28.16 3.36
CA ARG A 356 -5.45 29.60 3.51
C ARG A 356 -5.34 30.33 2.17
N VAL A 357 -4.40 29.93 1.32
CA VAL A 357 -4.24 30.43 -0.05
C VAL A 357 -3.97 29.27 -1.01
N HIS A 358 -4.77 29.16 -2.08
CA HIS A 358 -4.43 28.31 -3.22
C HIS A 358 -3.25 28.93 -3.99
N ARG A 359 -2.12 28.24 -3.98
CA ARG A 359 -0.89 28.65 -4.69
C ARG A 359 -0.85 28.05 -6.09
N THR A 360 -0.29 28.80 -7.04
CA THR A 360 0.02 28.33 -8.40
C THR A 360 1.50 28.55 -8.70
N LEU A 361 1.99 28.00 -9.81
CA LEU A 361 3.36 28.28 -10.29
C LEU A 361 3.63 29.77 -10.58
N GLY A 362 2.57 30.57 -10.76
CA GLY A 362 2.66 32.02 -10.91
C GLY A 362 3.00 32.77 -9.63
N ASP A 363 2.73 32.18 -8.45
CA ASP A 363 3.07 32.77 -7.16
C ASP A 363 4.55 32.55 -6.76
N LEU A 364 5.31 31.75 -7.51
CA LEU A 364 6.76 31.60 -7.33
C LEU A 364 7.51 32.81 -7.87
N ASN A 365 8.46 33.33 -7.08
CA ASN A 365 9.40 34.31 -7.61
C ASN A 365 10.28 33.69 -8.71
N ASP A 366 10.83 34.60 -9.51
CA ASP A 366 11.49 34.30 -10.77
C ASP A 366 12.77 33.45 -10.61
N ASP A 367 13.50 33.62 -9.51
CA ASP A 367 14.73 32.85 -9.23
C ASP A 367 14.46 31.47 -8.64
N ASP A 368 13.47 31.36 -7.75
CA ASP A 368 13.01 30.06 -7.24
C ASP A 368 12.45 29.20 -8.37
N ARG A 369 11.58 29.77 -9.23
CA ARG A 369 11.03 29.07 -10.41
C ARG A 369 12.12 28.60 -11.36
N ARG A 370 13.07 29.48 -11.72
CA ARG A 370 14.21 29.14 -12.60
C ARG A 370 15.14 28.08 -12.00
N ARG A 371 15.38 28.09 -10.69
CA ARG A 371 16.18 27.04 -10.02
C ARG A 371 15.45 25.71 -10.07
N ALA A 372 14.19 25.69 -9.62
CA ALA A 372 13.38 24.49 -9.54
C ALA A 372 13.23 23.83 -10.92
N GLN A 373 12.91 24.61 -11.95
CA GLN A 373 12.84 24.14 -13.34
C GLN A 373 14.11 23.43 -13.80
N ARG A 374 15.29 24.05 -13.61
CA ARG A 374 16.57 23.41 -14.00
C ARG A 374 16.83 22.10 -13.27
N GLU A 375 16.51 21.99 -11.99
CA GLU A 375 16.70 20.73 -11.24
C GLU A 375 15.74 19.63 -11.70
N CYS A 376 14.49 19.98 -11.98
CA CYS A 376 13.48 19.06 -12.52
C CYS A 376 13.81 18.57 -13.93
N GLU A 377 14.17 19.48 -14.84
CA GLU A 377 14.60 19.15 -16.21
C GLU A 377 15.85 18.26 -16.21
N ARG A 378 16.83 18.56 -15.34
CA ARG A 378 18.04 17.75 -15.16
C ARG A 378 17.75 16.32 -14.67
N ARG A 379 16.65 16.11 -13.95
CA ARG A 379 16.16 14.77 -13.54
C ARG A 379 15.19 14.13 -14.56
N GLY A 380 14.99 14.74 -15.72
CA GLY A 380 14.22 14.17 -16.84
C GLY A 380 12.71 14.35 -16.75
N PHE A 381 12.21 15.23 -15.87
CA PHE A 381 10.77 15.52 -15.78
C PHE A 381 10.31 16.36 -16.98
N THR A 382 9.11 16.07 -17.49
CA THR A 382 8.49 16.78 -18.64
C THR A 382 6.98 16.92 -18.44
N GLY A 383 6.35 17.84 -19.17
CA GLY A 383 4.89 18.05 -19.13
C GLY A 383 4.36 18.36 -17.72
N TYR A 384 3.22 17.78 -17.35
CA TYR A 384 2.65 17.95 -16.01
C TYR A 384 3.57 17.48 -14.88
N ASP A 385 4.31 16.40 -15.08
CA ASP A 385 5.23 15.88 -14.06
C ASP A 385 6.43 16.84 -13.86
N LEU A 386 6.82 17.65 -14.87
CA LEU A 386 7.76 18.78 -14.70
C LEU A 386 7.13 19.91 -13.89
N SER A 387 5.94 20.38 -14.26
CA SER A 387 5.31 21.51 -13.59
C SER A 387 5.01 21.23 -12.11
N ALA A 388 4.56 20.01 -11.77
CA ALA A 388 4.43 19.54 -10.39
C ALA A 388 5.78 19.56 -9.66
N CYS A 389 6.83 19.00 -10.27
CA CYS A 389 8.18 19.04 -9.71
C CYS A 389 8.70 20.47 -9.42
N VAL A 390 8.38 21.44 -10.30
CA VAL A 390 8.76 22.85 -10.12
C VAL A 390 8.01 23.49 -8.94
N TYR A 391 6.78 23.06 -8.69
CA TYR A 391 5.96 23.50 -7.56
C TYR A 391 6.54 22.97 -6.23
N ASP A 392 6.67 21.64 -6.13
CA ASP A 392 7.33 20.88 -5.05
C ASP A 392 8.69 21.52 -4.64
N ASN A 393 9.57 21.72 -5.63
CA ASN A 393 10.93 22.19 -5.38
C ASN A 393 11.02 23.72 -5.20
N GLY A 394 10.10 24.46 -5.82
CA GLY A 394 10.02 25.92 -5.74
C GLY A 394 9.61 26.39 -4.35
N PHE A 395 8.46 25.89 -3.87
CA PHE A 395 7.88 26.29 -2.59
C PHE A 395 8.49 25.53 -1.39
N LEU A 396 8.56 24.20 -1.48
CA LEU A 396 8.81 23.34 -0.32
C LEU A 396 10.18 22.66 -0.33
N ARG A 397 11.01 22.90 -1.35
CA ARG A 397 12.31 22.23 -1.53
C ARG A 397 12.22 20.69 -1.53
N ILE A 398 11.06 20.14 -1.90
CA ILE A 398 10.88 18.70 -2.03
C ILE A 398 11.79 18.17 -3.15
N GLU A 399 12.35 16.98 -2.94
CA GLU A 399 13.15 16.31 -3.96
C GLU A 399 12.26 15.70 -5.05
N PRO A 400 12.59 15.89 -6.35
CA PRO A 400 11.79 15.36 -7.44
C PRO A 400 11.64 13.84 -7.39
N THR A 401 10.40 13.36 -7.24
CA THR A 401 10.09 11.94 -7.10
C THR A 401 9.53 11.38 -8.44
N PRO A 402 10.31 10.56 -9.18
CA PRO A 402 9.85 10.01 -10.46
C PRO A 402 8.71 9.02 -10.24
N LYS A 403 7.97 8.67 -11.31
CA LYS A 403 6.98 7.58 -11.22
C LYS A 403 7.71 6.27 -10.83
N PRO A 404 7.33 5.63 -9.71
CA PRO A 404 8.01 4.41 -9.28
C PRO A 404 7.71 3.24 -10.20
N THR A 405 8.64 2.30 -10.27
CA THR A 405 8.42 0.97 -10.85
C THR A 405 8.21 -0.03 -9.72
N ILE A 406 7.17 -0.86 -9.84
CA ILE A 406 6.92 -1.97 -8.89
C ILE A 406 7.19 -3.28 -9.65
N PRO A 407 8.37 -3.91 -9.47
CA PRO A 407 8.76 -5.08 -10.26
C PRO A 407 7.80 -6.25 -10.02
N ASN A 408 7.45 -7.02 -11.06
CA ASN A 408 6.67 -8.23 -10.88
C ASN A 408 7.57 -9.36 -10.37
N ARG A 409 7.33 -9.83 -9.13
CA ARG A 409 8.16 -10.82 -8.43
C ARG A 409 8.09 -12.22 -9.05
N THR A 410 7.10 -12.50 -9.91
CA THR A 410 6.96 -13.80 -10.60
C THR A 410 7.69 -13.86 -11.95
N THR A 411 8.11 -12.73 -12.52
CA THR A 411 8.70 -12.68 -13.86
C THR A 411 10.08 -13.35 -13.89
N GLY A 412 10.23 -14.37 -14.74
CA GLY A 412 11.53 -15.02 -15.02
C GLY A 412 12.02 -16.00 -13.95
N ARG A 413 11.25 -16.26 -12.88
CA ARG A 413 11.64 -17.20 -11.82
C ARG A 413 11.05 -18.59 -12.08
N GLN A 414 11.90 -19.56 -12.41
CA GLN A 414 11.52 -20.97 -12.43
C GLN A 414 11.35 -21.47 -10.99
N LEU A 415 10.26 -22.18 -10.71
CA LEU A 415 10.00 -22.80 -9.40
C LEU A 415 10.43 -24.27 -9.44
N ASP A 416 11.53 -24.58 -8.76
CA ASP A 416 11.96 -25.97 -8.57
C ASP A 416 11.02 -26.70 -7.57
N PRO A 417 10.69 -27.98 -7.77
CA PRO A 417 9.75 -28.69 -6.90
C PRO A 417 10.18 -28.72 -5.42
N VAL A 418 9.27 -28.39 -4.50
CA VAL A 418 9.55 -28.47 -3.05
C VAL A 418 9.60 -29.94 -2.62
N ARG A 419 10.80 -30.47 -2.39
CA ARG A 419 10.98 -31.86 -1.93
C ARG A 419 10.76 -32.04 -0.43
N THR A 420 10.98 -30.99 0.35
CA THR A 420 10.85 -30.99 1.82
C THR A 420 10.21 -29.68 2.25
N PRO A 421 8.98 -29.70 2.80
CA PRO A 421 8.34 -28.49 3.30
C PRO A 421 9.15 -27.84 4.43
N SER A 422 9.38 -26.54 4.34
CA SER A 422 10.11 -25.75 5.34
C SER A 422 9.25 -24.56 5.78
N PRO A 423 8.95 -24.40 7.08
CA PRO A 423 8.12 -23.29 7.55
C PRO A 423 8.69 -21.92 7.16
N ASN A 424 7.87 -21.12 6.48
CA ASN A 424 8.19 -19.75 6.07
C ASN A 424 7.12 -18.82 6.65
N ARG A 425 7.37 -18.33 7.87
CA ARG A 425 6.44 -17.55 8.68
C ARG A 425 7.17 -16.38 9.35
N ASN A 426 6.42 -15.40 9.86
CA ASN A 426 7.03 -14.27 10.54
C ASN A 426 7.85 -14.72 11.79
N PRO A 427 8.98 -14.08 12.09
CA PRO A 427 9.71 -14.31 13.34
C PRO A 427 8.81 -14.15 14.57
N GLY A 428 9.03 -14.98 15.60
CA GLY A 428 8.24 -14.98 16.84
C GLY A 428 6.79 -15.46 16.72
N GLN A 429 6.22 -15.58 15.51
CA GLN A 429 4.85 -16.07 15.31
C GLN A 429 4.74 -17.53 15.76
N LYS A 430 3.94 -17.78 16.81
CA LYS A 430 3.58 -19.14 17.21
C LYS A 430 2.82 -19.78 16.05
N PRO A 431 3.17 -21.01 15.62
CA PRO A 431 2.42 -21.69 14.57
C PRO A 431 0.96 -21.85 15.00
N PHE A 432 0.01 -21.61 14.08
CA PHE A 432 -1.40 -21.78 14.37
C PHE A 432 -1.70 -23.29 14.53
N ARG A 433 -1.60 -23.78 15.78
CA ARG A 433 -1.47 -25.21 16.13
C ARG A 433 -2.62 -26.13 15.70
N GLU A 434 -3.72 -25.59 15.18
CA GLU A 434 -4.91 -26.36 14.77
C GLU A 434 -5.07 -26.53 13.24
N ARG A 435 -4.19 -25.96 12.39
CA ARG A 435 -4.46 -25.80 10.95
C ARG A 435 -3.53 -26.51 9.95
N TYR A 436 -2.93 -27.63 10.35
CA TYR A 436 -2.54 -28.67 9.38
C TYR A 436 -2.97 -30.06 9.87
N PRO A 437 -3.59 -30.90 9.03
CA PRO A 437 -3.39 -32.33 9.17
C PRO A 437 -1.90 -32.61 8.90
N THR A 438 -1.21 -33.24 9.85
CA THR A 438 0.14 -33.75 9.61
C THR A 438 0.11 -34.68 8.40
N PRO A 439 0.93 -34.46 7.35
CA PRO A 439 0.97 -35.38 6.22
C PRO A 439 1.47 -36.74 6.73
N ILE A 440 0.59 -37.74 6.67
CA ILE A 440 0.94 -39.13 6.99
C ILE A 440 1.78 -39.64 5.82
N VAL A 441 3.09 -39.51 5.93
CA VAL A 441 4.02 -40.28 5.10
C VAL A 441 3.99 -41.71 5.64
N GLU A 442 3.23 -42.59 4.98
CA GLU A 442 3.30 -44.02 5.29
C GLU A 442 4.67 -44.55 4.88
N GLU A 443 5.53 -44.82 5.86
CA GLU A 443 6.77 -45.55 5.61
C GLU A 443 6.45 -46.96 5.07
N PRO A 444 7.14 -47.43 4.01
CA PRO A 444 6.88 -48.74 3.43
C PRO A 444 7.26 -49.84 4.42
N LYS A 445 6.25 -50.55 4.95
CA LYS A 445 6.43 -51.70 5.85
C LYS A 445 7.19 -52.83 5.16
N VAL A 446 8.52 -52.87 5.36
CA VAL A 446 9.36 -54.02 4.98
C VAL A 446 8.92 -55.25 5.77
N ARG A 447 8.46 -56.28 5.06
CA ARG A 447 7.83 -57.46 5.61
C ARG A 447 8.85 -58.57 5.86
N ASN A 448 9.64 -58.45 6.93
CA ASN A 448 10.55 -59.52 7.33
C ASN A 448 9.84 -60.56 8.21
N THR A 449 9.89 -61.82 7.77
CA THR A 449 9.37 -63.00 8.48
C THR A 449 10.41 -63.56 9.44
N SER A 450 9.95 -63.86 10.66
CA SER A 450 10.57 -64.50 11.82
C SER A 450 11.50 -65.71 11.55
N PRO A 451 12.33 -66.12 12.53
CA PRO A 451 11.79 -66.96 13.62
C PRO A 451 12.16 -66.52 15.05
N ILE A 452 11.58 -67.24 16.00
CA ILE A 452 11.48 -66.97 17.45
C ILE A 452 12.60 -67.67 18.21
N GLU A 453 13.14 -67.05 19.26
CA GLU A 453 13.65 -67.80 20.42
C GLU A 453 13.30 -67.07 21.74
N THR A 454 13.31 -67.82 22.84
CA THR A 454 12.56 -67.55 24.08
C THR A 454 13.43 -66.97 25.20
N GLU A 455 12.86 -66.08 26.04
CA GLU A 455 12.68 -66.30 27.51
C GLU A 455 12.24 -65.04 28.29
N LYS A 456 11.72 -65.28 29.50
CA LYS A 456 11.33 -64.35 30.58
C LYS A 456 11.43 -65.13 31.91
N PRO A 457 11.48 -64.48 33.10
CA PRO A 457 11.92 -63.12 33.45
C PRO A 457 12.89 -63.14 34.68
N VAL A 458 13.20 -61.97 35.30
CA VAL A 458 13.12 -61.68 36.77
C VAL A 458 13.96 -60.44 37.21
N VAL A 459 13.23 -59.38 37.62
CA VAL A 459 13.42 -58.48 38.79
C VAL A 459 14.81 -57.91 39.17
N ARG A 460 14.93 -56.57 39.25
CA ARG A 460 15.22 -55.80 40.51
C ARG A 460 15.18 -54.26 40.34
N GLU A 461 14.54 -53.61 41.30
CA GLU A 461 14.63 -52.21 41.73
C GLU A 461 14.82 -52.26 43.29
N PRO A 462 14.99 -51.18 44.10
CA PRO A 462 14.99 -49.72 43.79
C PRO A 462 16.10 -48.89 44.52
N ILE A 463 15.94 -47.55 44.52
CA ILE A 463 16.20 -46.55 45.60
C ILE A 463 17.13 -45.35 45.27
N LYS A 464 16.61 -44.13 45.50
CA LYS A 464 17.29 -42.82 45.58
C LYS A 464 17.57 -42.42 47.05
N PRO A 465 18.44 -41.43 47.31
CA PRO A 465 17.94 -40.20 47.99
C PRO A 465 18.33 -38.87 47.30
N ILE A 466 17.99 -37.75 47.94
CA ILE A 466 17.87 -36.38 47.36
C ILE A 466 18.79 -35.34 48.12
N PRO A 467 18.72 -33.99 47.99
CA PRO A 467 19.92 -33.11 47.98
C PRO A 467 20.02 -32.10 49.14
N GLN A 468 21.02 -31.18 49.15
CA GLN A 468 20.88 -29.74 49.49
C GLN A 468 22.20 -28.91 49.42
N ASP A 469 22.05 -27.59 49.43
CA ASP A 469 23.04 -26.46 49.34
C ASP A 469 22.98 -25.66 50.70
N PRO A 470 23.60 -24.46 50.96
CA PRO A 470 24.40 -23.53 50.14
C PRO A 470 25.61 -22.83 50.84
N GLY A 471 26.21 -21.80 50.21
CA GLY A 471 26.51 -20.54 50.93
C GLY A 471 27.90 -19.86 50.85
N ALA A 472 28.15 -19.08 49.79
CA ALA A 472 28.83 -17.75 49.72
C ALA A 472 30.28 -17.45 50.25
N VAL A 473 31.03 -16.62 49.48
CA VAL A 473 31.77 -15.36 49.86
C VAL A 473 33.14 -15.13 49.12
N SER A 474 33.25 -13.96 48.46
CA SER A 474 34.45 -13.14 48.12
C SER A 474 35.46 -13.49 46.99
N ASN A 475 35.80 -12.42 46.24
CA ASN A 475 36.87 -12.19 45.24
C ASN A 475 38.24 -11.84 45.91
N PRO A 476 39.37 -11.49 45.21
CA PRO A 476 39.64 -11.33 43.76
C PRO A 476 40.94 -12.03 43.25
N GLY A 477 41.31 -11.80 41.98
CA GLY A 477 42.56 -12.33 41.36
C GLY A 477 43.76 -11.36 41.30
N THR A 478 44.88 -11.86 40.77
CA THR A 478 46.15 -11.13 40.58
C THR A 478 46.69 -11.24 39.14
N ARG A 479 47.31 -10.15 38.66
CA ARG A 479 48.04 -10.02 37.38
C ARG A 479 49.54 -10.30 37.60
N PRO A 480 50.32 -10.71 36.58
CA PRO A 480 50.99 -9.73 35.69
C PRO A 480 51.02 -10.21 34.21
N VAL A 481 50.95 -9.37 33.16
CA VAL A 481 51.87 -8.31 32.70
C VAL A 481 53.32 -8.79 32.48
N SER A 482 53.67 -9.03 31.21
CA SER A 482 55.05 -8.91 30.71
C SER A 482 55.03 -8.42 29.26
N THR A 483 56.11 -7.76 28.84
CA THR A 483 56.16 -6.85 27.68
C THR A 483 57.20 -7.25 26.63
N THR A 484 56.79 -7.37 25.38
CA THR A 484 57.59 -7.19 24.14
C THR A 484 56.60 -6.98 22.98
N GLY A 485 56.88 -6.24 21.90
CA GLY A 485 57.98 -5.35 21.55
C GLY A 485 57.64 -4.70 20.20
N ARG A 486 57.93 -3.41 19.99
CA ARG A 486 57.52 -2.67 18.78
C ARG A 486 58.59 -2.83 17.68
N GLY A 487 58.24 -3.46 16.56
CA GLY A 487 59.15 -3.68 15.43
C GLY A 487 58.43 -3.60 14.07
N THR A 488 58.82 -2.62 13.26
CA THR A 488 58.26 -2.31 11.93
C THR A 488 58.85 -3.19 10.83
N VAL A 489 58.01 -3.76 9.95
CA VAL A 489 58.43 -4.24 8.62
C VAL A 489 57.40 -3.81 7.56
N LYS A 490 57.89 -3.46 6.37
CA LYS A 490 57.14 -2.99 5.20
C LYS A 490 56.29 -4.10 4.57
N PRO A 491 55.24 -3.79 3.78
CA PRO A 491 54.70 -4.74 2.82
C PRO A 491 55.76 -5.04 1.76
N VAL A 492 55.99 -6.32 1.48
CA VAL A 492 56.79 -6.76 0.33
C VAL A 492 55.84 -6.96 -0.84
N GLU A 493 56.14 -6.36 -1.99
CA GLU A 493 55.49 -6.73 -3.25
C GLU A 493 55.91 -8.16 -3.64
N GLU A 494 54.96 -9.07 -3.79
CA GLU A 494 55.19 -10.32 -4.51
C GLU A 494 54.53 -10.25 -5.89
N LYS A 495 55.38 -10.23 -6.93
CA LYS A 495 54.97 -10.09 -8.33
C LYS A 495 54.62 -11.46 -8.90
N VAL A 496 53.33 -11.73 -9.11
CA VAL A 496 52.91 -12.86 -9.95
C VAL A 496 52.98 -12.44 -11.41
N ASN A 497 53.92 -13.03 -12.14
CA ASN A 497 54.22 -12.71 -13.53
C ASN A 497 53.35 -13.56 -14.47
N VAL A 498 52.40 -12.94 -15.19
CA VAL A 498 51.56 -13.60 -16.21
C VAL A 498 51.71 -12.85 -17.54
N PRO A 499 51.91 -13.53 -18.69
CA PRO A 499 52.21 -12.84 -19.95
C PRO A 499 51.01 -12.04 -20.47
N ILE A 500 51.17 -10.72 -20.54
CA ILE A 500 50.22 -9.82 -21.20
C ILE A 500 50.44 -9.95 -22.72
N LYS A 501 49.43 -10.43 -23.45
CA LYS A 501 49.30 -10.18 -24.90
C LYS A 501 48.50 -8.90 -25.10
N GLU A 502 49.07 -7.95 -25.81
CA GLU A 502 48.43 -6.69 -26.18
C GLU A 502 47.17 -6.93 -27.03
N PRO A 503 46.02 -6.32 -26.71
CA PRO A 503 44.92 -6.18 -27.67
C PRO A 503 45.30 -5.09 -28.67
N GLN A 504 45.45 -5.43 -29.95
CA GLN A 504 45.68 -4.41 -30.97
C GLN A 504 44.46 -3.51 -31.14
N VAL A 505 44.72 -2.20 -31.21
CA VAL A 505 43.70 -1.17 -31.42
C VAL A 505 43.23 -1.21 -32.86
N THR A 506 42.05 -1.79 -33.11
CA THR A 506 41.33 -1.64 -34.38
C THR A 506 40.32 -0.50 -34.29
N LYS A 507 40.47 0.46 -35.18
CA LYS A 507 39.59 1.62 -35.37
C LYS A 507 38.22 1.13 -35.87
N PRO A 508 37.07 1.64 -35.36
CA PRO A 508 35.78 1.23 -35.86
C PRO A 508 35.60 1.65 -37.32
N GLU A 509 35.32 0.68 -38.18
CA GLU A 509 35.06 0.89 -39.60
C GLU A 509 33.64 1.40 -39.82
N ARG A 510 33.49 2.39 -40.71
CA ARG A 510 32.25 3.12 -40.96
C ARG A 510 31.46 2.42 -42.07
N THR A 511 30.52 1.55 -41.68
CA THR A 511 29.54 0.99 -42.62
C THR A 511 28.52 2.07 -43.04
N GLU A 512 28.49 2.41 -44.33
CA GLU A 512 27.44 3.27 -44.89
C GLU A 512 26.14 2.48 -45.12
N PRO A 513 24.97 3.11 -44.98
CA PRO A 513 23.68 2.46 -45.26
C PRO A 513 23.51 2.22 -46.77
N ILE A 514 23.09 1.01 -47.13
CA ILE A 514 22.80 0.65 -48.53
C ILE A 514 21.63 1.47 -49.06
N ARG A 515 21.87 2.16 -50.18
CA ARG A 515 20.92 3.01 -50.90
C ARG A 515 19.98 2.14 -51.76
N ASN A 516 18.74 1.95 -51.33
CA ASN A 516 17.69 1.41 -52.20
C ASN A 516 17.07 2.53 -53.04
N GLU A 517 17.05 2.36 -54.37
CA GLU A 517 16.43 3.32 -55.30
C GLU A 517 14.89 3.13 -55.41
N PRO A 518 14.14 4.15 -55.89
CA PRO A 518 12.68 4.11 -55.88
C PRO A 518 12.12 3.20 -56.99
N VAL A 519 11.17 2.33 -56.63
CA VAL A 519 10.37 1.57 -57.60
C VAL A 519 9.30 2.49 -58.22
N LYS A 520 9.09 2.34 -59.54
CA LYS A 520 8.17 3.16 -60.33
C LYS A 520 6.69 3.02 -59.94
N GLU A 521 6.00 4.13 -60.14
CA GLU A 521 4.57 4.39 -60.02
C GLU A 521 3.69 3.56 -60.99
N PRO A 522 2.56 2.99 -60.55
CA PRO A 522 1.47 2.54 -61.42
C PRO A 522 0.43 3.66 -61.68
N GLU A 523 -0.17 3.65 -62.87
CA GLU A 523 -0.99 4.75 -63.41
C GLU A 523 -2.21 5.16 -62.58
N ILE A 524 -2.43 6.47 -62.48
CA ILE A 524 -3.60 7.08 -61.86
C ILE A 524 -4.82 6.95 -62.79
N LYS A 525 -5.82 6.13 -62.40
CA LYS A 525 -7.18 6.27 -62.94
C LYS A 525 -7.90 7.42 -62.23
N ARG A 526 -8.50 8.29 -63.03
CA ARG A 526 -9.23 9.50 -62.62
C ARG A 526 -10.44 9.12 -61.74
N PRO A 527 -10.69 9.77 -60.58
CA PRO A 527 -11.91 9.53 -59.82
C PRO A 527 -13.12 10.11 -60.56
N GLU A 528 -14.18 9.32 -60.69
CA GLU A 528 -15.48 9.79 -61.17
C GLU A 528 -16.18 10.65 -60.12
N ARG A 529 -16.87 11.70 -60.59
CA ARG A 529 -17.61 12.65 -59.76
C ARG A 529 -18.97 12.06 -59.40
N THR A 530 -19.08 11.41 -58.24
CA THR A 530 -20.38 11.08 -57.62
C THR A 530 -20.96 12.31 -56.92
N GLU A 531 -22.19 12.69 -57.29
CA GLU A 531 -22.90 13.79 -56.64
C GLU A 531 -23.42 13.38 -55.25
N PRO A 532 -23.53 14.33 -54.29
CA PRO A 532 -23.95 14.00 -52.94
C PRO A 532 -25.44 13.59 -52.90
N ILE A 533 -25.69 12.32 -52.57
CA ILE A 533 -27.04 11.81 -52.31
C ILE A 533 -27.57 12.49 -51.04
N ARG A 534 -28.57 13.36 -51.23
CA ARG A 534 -29.35 14.00 -50.15
C ARG A 534 -30.13 12.92 -49.39
N LYS A 535 -29.65 12.53 -48.21
CA LYS A 535 -30.45 11.73 -47.27
C LYS A 535 -31.54 12.61 -46.67
N GLU A 536 -32.79 12.29 -46.94
CA GLU A 536 -33.91 12.88 -46.21
C GLU A 536 -33.89 12.42 -44.74
N PRO A 537 -34.30 13.28 -43.78
CA PRO A 537 -34.37 12.88 -42.39
C PRO A 537 -35.49 11.85 -42.20
N VAL A 538 -35.13 10.64 -41.76
CA VAL A 538 -36.12 9.66 -41.30
C VAL A 538 -36.71 10.17 -39.99
N ILE A 539 -37.93 10.68 -40.04
CA ILE A 539 -38.70 11.00 -38.85
C ILE A 539 -39.12 9.68 -38.20
N SER A 540 -38.46 9.32 -37.10
CA SER A 540 -39.00 8.30 -36.19
C SER A 540 -40.02 8.96 -35.28
N GLU A 541 -41.28 8.54 -35.39
CA GLU A 541 -42.32 8.94 -34.43
C GLU A 541 -41.94 8.48 -33.02
N PRO A 542 -42.21 9.29 -31.98
CA PRO A 542 -41.88 8.91 -30.61
C PRO A 542 -42.71 7.71 -30.16
N ILE A 543 -42.04 6.60 -29.84
CA ILE A 543 -42.67 5.42 -29.24
C ILE A 543 -43.27 5.84 -27.90
N ARG A 544 -44.59 5.92 -27.83
CA ARG A 544 -45.35 6.28 -26.64
C ARG A 544 -45.35 5.13 -25.64
N THR A 545 -44.32 5.07 -24.79
CA THR A 545 -44.35 4.21 -23.60
C THR A 545 -45.47 4.63 -22.67
N GLN A 546 -46.41 3.73 -22.41
CA GLN A 546 -47.36 3.93 -21.31
C GLN A 546 -46.60 3.74 -19.99
N PRO A 547 -46.83 4.57 -18.96
CA PRO A 547 -46.22 4.36 -17.66
C PRO A 547 -46.77 3.07 -17.05
N ILE A 548 -45.89 2.10 -16.78
CA ILE A 548 -46.25 0.93 -15.98
C ILE A 548 -46.55 1.41 -14.57
N ARG A 549 -47.82 1.33 -14.18
CA ARG A 549 -48.28 1.70 -12.84
C ARG A 549 -47.88 0.62 -11.85
N THR A 550 -46.75 0.80 -11.17
CA THR A 550 -46.42 0.02 -9.98
C THR A 550 -47.36 0.43 -8.84
N GLU A 551 -48.09 -0.53 -8.29
CA GLU A 551 -48.84 -0.28 -7.05
C GLU A 551 -47.86 -0.14 -5.87
N PRO A 552 -48.12 0.77 -4.92
CA PRO A 552 -47.27 0.93 -3.75
C PRO A 552 -47.38 -0.30 -2.85
N ILE A 553 -46.26 -0.99 -2.62
CA ILE A 553 -46.18 -2.06 -1.62
C ILE A 553 -46.44 -1.45 -0.24
N ARG A 554 -47.57 -1.80 0.36
CA ARG A 554 -47.98 -1.37 1.69
C ARG A 554 -47.11 -2.07 2.74
N THR A 555 -46.14 -1.36 3.30
CA THR A 555 -45.44 -1.79 4.51
C THR A 555 -46.33 -1.55 5.74
N GLU A 556 -46.65 -2.62 6.45
CA GLU A 556 -47.23 -2.53 7.81
C GLU A 556 -46.21 -1.87 8.75
N PRO A 557 -46.62 -0.90 9.61
CA PRO A 557 -45.71 -0.25 10.52
C PRO A 557 -45.29 -1.20 11.64
N VAL A 558 -43.99 -1.52 11.71
CA VAL A 558 -43.42 -2.30 12.82
C VAL A 558 -43.55 -1.48 14.11
N ARG A 559 -44.37 -1.99 15.03
CA ARG A 559 -44.62 -1.38 16.34
C ARG A 559 -43.38 -1.50 17.23
N ALA A 560 -42.57 -0.46 17.29
CA ALA A 560 -41.54 -0.32 18.33
C ALA A 560 -42.20 -0.34 19.72
N GLN A 561 -41.65 -1.12 20.65
CA GLN A 561 -42.00 -0.99 22.07
C GLN A 561 -41.29 0.25 22.64
N PRO A 562 -41.92 1.02 23.55
CA PRO A 562 -41.26 2.13 24.20
C PRO A 562 -40.24 1.61 25.21
N GLU A 563 -38.96 1.84 24.96
CA GLU A 563 -37.94 1.67 25.98
C GLU A 563 -38.16 2.66 27.14
N ARG A 564 -38.03 2.18 28.38
CA ARG A 564 -38.09 3.03 29.57
C ARG A 564 -36.84 3.90 29.65
N THR A 565 -36.94 5.17 29.27
CA THR A 565 -35.99 6.19 29.70
C THR A 565 -36.15 6.45 31.20
N ILE A 566 -35.08 6.19 31.97
CA ILE A 566 -34.98 6.65 33.35
C ILE A 566 -34.73 8.17 33.29
N PRO A 567 -35.51 9.02 33.97
CA PRO A 567 -35.27 10.46 33.94
C PRO A 567 -33.96 10.81 34.65
N ILE A 568 -32.97 11.26 33.90
CA ILE A 568 -31.76 11.87 34.46
C ILE A 568 -32.17 13.22 35.06
N ARG A 569 -32.11 13.30 36.39
CA ARG A 569 -32.37 14.53 37.15
C ARG A 569 -31.21 15.51 36.94
N THR A 570 -31.38 16.49 36.06
CA THR A 570 -30.48 17.64 35.97
C THR A 570 -30.68 18.55 37.19
N GLU A 571 -29.66 18.65 38.03
CA GLU A 571 -29.54 19.74 39.00
C GLU A 571 -29.40 21.08 38.22
N PRO A 572 -30.06 22.16 38.64
CA PRO A 572 -29.93 23.45 37.97
C PRO A 572 -28.53 24.04 38.21
N VAL A 573 -27.78 24.27 37.14
CA VAL A 573 -26.51 24.99 37.19
C VAL A 573 -26.77 26.41 37.67
N LYS A 574 -26.28 26.75 38.87
CA LYS A 574 -26.23 28.14 39.34
C LYS A 574 -25.25 28.91 38.46
N SER A 575 -25.75 29.94 37.76
CA SER A 575 -24.90 30.97 37.18
C SER A 575 -24.39 31.89 38.29
N GLU A 576 -23.07 31.94 38.47
CA GLU A 576 -22.46 33.03 39.24
C GLU A 576 -22.58 34.35 38.46
N PRO A 577 -22.85 35.49 39.14
CA PRO A 577 -22.94 36.78 38.48
C PRO A 577 -21.54 37.23 38.01
N ARG A 578 -21.42 37.60 36.73
CA ARG A 578 -20.22 38.26 36.22
C ARG A 578 -20.01 39.60 36.93
N TYR A 579 -18.89 39.75 37.62
CA TYR A 579 -18.47 41.04 38.17
C TYR A 579 -18.06 42.00 37.05
N THR A 580 -18.79 43.10 36.90
CA THR A 580 -18.37 44.27 36.10
C THR A 580 -17.70 45.30 37.02
N PRO A 581 -16.43 45.67 36.82
CA PRO A 581 -15.82 46.76 37.58
C PRO A 581 -16.49 48.11 37.23
N PRO A 582 -16.57 49.06 38.17
CA PRO A 582 -17.13 50.39 37.94
C PRO A 582 -16.27 51.22 36.96
N PRO A 583 -16.83 52.25 36.31
CA PRO A 583 -16.10 53.07 35.35
C PRO A 583 -14.93 53.80 36.03
N SER A 584 -13.75 53.68 35.44
CA SER A 584 -12.55 54.41 35.85
C SER A 584 -12.71 55.92 35.60
N ASN A 585 -12.46 56.72 36.64
CA ASN A 585 -12.39 58.18 36.55
C ASN A 585 -11.38 58.66 35.48
N PRO A 586 -11.56 59.87 34.90
CA PRO A 586 -10.72 60.37 33.82
C PRO A 586 -9.25 60.53 34.24
N VAL A 587 -8.35 60.11 33.35
CA VAL A 587 -6.89 60.20 33.53
C VAL A 587 -6.42 61.66 33.49
N PRO A 588 -5.61 62.14 34.47
CA PRO A 588 -5.01 63.46 34.43
C PRO A 588 -4.00 63.62 33.27
N LYS A 589 -3.92 64.82 32.70
CA LYS A 589 -2.94 65.15 31.65
C LYS A 589 -1.49 64.89 32.12
N PRO A 590 -0.56 64.49 31.23
CA PRO A 590 0.84 64.30 31.61
C PRO A 590 1.48 65.60 32.08
N VAL A 591 1.95 65.63 33.32
CA VAL A 591 2.80 66.70 33.85
C VAL A 591 4.25 66.37 33.49
N GLN A 592 4.88 67.22 32.68
CA GLN A 592 6.32 67.13 32.42
C GLN A 592 7.11 67.34 33.72
N ARG A 593 8.04 66.42 34.04
CA ARG A 593 9.11 66.68 35.01
C ARG A 593 10.38 67.10 34.28
N PRO A 594 11.15 68.07 34.82
CA PRO A 594 12.30 68.64 34.14
C PRO A 594 13.49 67.68 34.06
N ALA A 595 14.36 67.92 33.08
CA ALA A 595 15.51 67.07 32.77
C ALA A 595 16.58 67.07 33.88
N SER A 596 17.05 65.87 34.23
CA SER A 596 18.29 65.65 34.97
C SER A 596 19.47 65.51 34.01
N THR A 597 20.55 66.22 34.29
CA THR A 597 21.76 66.31 33.45
C THR A 597 22.55 64.99 33.35
N PRO A 598 23.29 64.76 32.24
CA PRO A 598 24.00 63.51 32.01
C PRO A 598 25.34 63.43 32.76
N VAL A 599 25.62 62.27 33.35
CA VAL A 599 26.95 61.91 33.88
C VAL A 599 27.72 61.14 32.80
N SER A 600 28.96 61.55 32.54
CA SER A 600 29.82 60.95 31.51
C SER A 600 30.46 59.64 31.97
N THR A 601 30.49 58.64 31.08
CA THR A 601 31.42 57.49 31.14
C THR A 601 32.14 57.30 29.79
N PRO A 602 33.37 56.76 29.77
CA PRO A 602 34.30 57.03 28.67
C PRO A 602 34.10 56.14 27.44
N VAL A 603 34.33 56.70 26.26
CA VAL A 603 34.32 55.98 24.98
C VAL A 603 35.67 55.31 24.72
N THR A 604 35.65 53.99 24.52
CA THR A 604 36.82 53.22 24.09
C THR A 604 37.09 53.44 22.60
N THR A 605 38.23 54.04 22.24
CA THR A 605 38.63 54.26 20.84
C THR A 605 39.13 52.98 20.16
N PRO A 606 38.79 52.72 18.88
CA PRO A 606 39.41 51.65 18.10
C PRO A 606 40.83 52.03 17.63
N SER A 607 41.77 51.12 17.81
CA SER A 607 43.18 51.31 17.43
C SER A 607 43.40 51.30 15.91
N LYS A 608 44.21 52.23 15.40
CA LYS A 608 44.72 52.20 14.01
C LYS A 608 45.72 51.04 13.82
N PRO A 609 45.77 50.39 12.65
CA PRO A 609 46.86 49.47 12.32
C PRO A 609 48.17 50.25 12.12
N ILE A 610 49.24 49.79 12.78
CA ILE A 610 50.60 50.29 12.56
C ILE A 610 51.27 49.39 11.52
N THR A 611 51.61 49.96 10.37
CA THR A 611 52.45 49.32 9.35
C THR A 611 53.91 49.71 9.63
N THR A 612 54.78 48.72 9.88
CA THR A 612 56.24 48.92 9.93
C THR A 612 56.93 47.97 8.95
N PRO A 613 57.86 48.46 8.10
CA PRO A 613 58.45 47.66 7.03
C PRO A 613 59.65 46.84 7.50
N ILE A 614 59.71 45.57 7.11
CA ILE A 614 60.93 44.76 7.20
C ILE A 614 61.77 44.97 5.94
N ARG A 615 63.00 45.46 6.10
CA ARG A 615 63.99 45.60 5.02
C ARG A 615 64.99 44.45 5.11
N ARG A 616 65.36 43.89 3.95
CA ARG A 616 66.36 42.80 3.81
C ARG A 616 67.78 43.27 4.17
N GLY A 617 68.62 42.32 4.59
CA GLY A 617 70.07 42.34 4.37
C GLY A 617 70.90 42.07 5.63
N GLY A 618 71.74 41.03 5.60
CA GLY A 618 72.60 40.59 6.70
C GLY A 618 72.63 39.08 6.78
#